data_AF-A0A955RM98-F1
#
_entry.id   AF-A0A955RM98-F1
#
_cell.length_a   1.000
_cell.length_b   1.000
_cell.length_c   1.000
_cell.angle_alpha   90.00
_cell.angle_beta   90.00
_cell.angle_gamma   90.00
#
_symmetry.space_group_name_H-M   'P 1'
#
loop_
_entity.id
_entity.type
_entity.pdbx_description
1 polymer ?
#
loop_
_entity_poly.entity_id
_entity_poly.type
_entity_poly.pdbx_seq_one_letter_code
_entity_poly.pdbx_strand_id
1 'polypeptide(L)'
;MNLMGDRLENFKLKQNSARKYYENWRKEKTYSKALSSEIKITRSGWDHISKGSKTKRRRIQDKINRYNLLKCAKFVIKNAKTFSTETRREVKYFILRENCKVNGKVRSVKVLIKKDLKGNYIFYSVMKK
;
A
#
# COMPACT_ATOMS: atom_id res chain seq x y z
N MET A 1 -33.23 -9.62 -7.20
CA MET A 1 -31.84 -9.14 -7.02
C MET A 1 -31.37 -9.47 -5.62
N ASN A 2 -30.32 -10.30 -5.48
CA ASN A 2 -29.81 -10.72 -4.17
C ASN A 2 -28.66 -9.79 -3.74
N LEU A 3 -29.00 -8.75 -2.96
CA LEU A 3 -28.10 -7.66 -2.55
C LEU A 3 -26.78 -8.13 -1.88
N MET A 4 -26.77 -9.32 -1.28
CA MET A 4 -25.58 -9.94 -0.68
C MET A 4 -24.62 -10.52 -1.74
N GLY A 5 -25.15 -11.13 -2.80
CA GLY A 5 -24.36 -11.71 -3.90
C GLY A 5 -23.59 -10.63 -4.67
N ASP A 6 -24.28 -9.56 -5.05
CA ASP A 6 -23.73 -8.47 -5.85
C ASP A 6 -22.58 -7.72 -5.13
N ARG A 7 -22.71 -7.57 -3.80
CA ARG A 7 -21.66 -6.93 -2.97
C ARG A 7 -20.39 -7.78 -2.88
N LEU A 8 -20.53 -9.10 -2.78
CA LEU A 8 -19.40 -10.02 -2.71
C LEU A 8 -18.66 -10.08 -4.05
N GLU A 9 -19.41 -10.13 -5.15
CA GLU A 9 -18.85 -10.14 -6.50
C GLU A 9 -18.07 -8.86 -6.81
N ASN A 10 -18.65 -7.69 -6.52
CA ASN A 10 -17.97 -6.41 -6.69
C ASN A 10 -16.68 -6.32 -5.86
N PHE A 11 -16.68 -6.85 -4.63
CA PHE A 11 -15.46 -6.94 -3.83
C PHE A 11 -14.38 -7.80 -4.50
N LYS A 12 -14.74 -8.99 -5.00
CA LYS A 12 -13.80 -9.88 -5.71
C LYS A 12 -13.22 -9.21 -6.94
N LEU A 13 -14.04 -8.51 -7.74
CA LEU A 13 -13.59 -7.75 -8.91
C LEU A 13 -12.57 -6.68 -8.53
N LYS A 14 -12.84 -5.88 -7.49
CA LYS A 14 -11.90 -4.88 -6.98
C LYS A 14 -10.60 -5.49 -6.49
N GLN A 15 -10.67 -6.61 -5.77
CA GLN A 15 -9.50 -7.32 -5.29
C GLN A 15 -8.65 -7.85 -6.45
N ASN A 16 -9.27 -8.44 -7.48
CA ASN A 16 -8.57 -8.99 -8.65
C ASN A 16 -7.89 -7.89 -9.47
N SER A 17 -8.59 -6.78 -9.72
CA SER A 17 -8.01 -5.61 -10.39
C SER A 17 -6.81 -5.03 -9.61
N ALA A 18 -6.97 -4.86 -8.30
CA ALA A 18 -5.90 -4.41 -7.42
C ALA A 18 -4.71 -5.38 -7.38
N ARG A 19 -4.99 -6.70 -7.39
CA ARG A 19 -3.97 -7.75 -7.44
C ARG A 19 -3.18 -7.70 -8.73
N LYS A 20 -3.87 -7.59 -9.88
CA LYS A 20 -3.26 -7.47 -11.21
C LYS A 20 -2.35 -6.25 -11.28
N TYR A 21 -2.85 -5.09 -10.83
CA TYR A 21 -2.03 -3.87 -10.73
C TYR A 21 -0.79 -4.08 -9.85
N TYR A 22 -0.96 -4.68 -8.67
CA TYR A 22 0.14 -4.92 -7.73
C TYR A 22 1.20 -5.85 -8.31
N GLU A 23 0.80 -6.95 -8.96
CA GLU A 23 1.72 -7.89 -9.59
C GLU A 23 2.49 -7.29 -10.75
N ASN A 24 1.85 -6.44 -11.56
CA ASN A 24 2.55 -5.68 -12.58
C ASN A 24 3.55 -4.71 -11.94
N TRP A 25 3.13 -3.97 -10.92
CA TRP A 25 4.01 -3.05 -10.20
C TRP A 25 5.22 -3.77 -9.57
N ARG A 26 5.07 -5.02 -9.10
CA ARG A 26 6.18 -5.82 -8.58
C ARG A 26 7.27 -6.14 -9.58
N LYS A 27 6.97 -6.14 -10.88
CA LYS A 27 7.94 -6.40 -11.94
C LYS A 27 8.72 -5.13 -12.32
N GLU A 28 8.27 -3.97 -11.85
CA GLU A 28 8.89 -2.68 -12.15
C GLU A 28 9.84 -2.23 -11.04
N LYS A 29 10.98 -1.64 -11.41
CA LYS A 29 11.83 -0.92 -10.46
C LYS A 29 11.13 0.34 -9.98
N THR A 30 11.08 0.53 -8.66
CA THR A 30 10.44 1.71 -8.06
C THR A 30 11.44 2.44 -7.18
N TYR A 31 12.04 3.50 -7.71
CA TYR A 31 12.96 4.35 -6.96
C TYR A 31 12.22 5.36 -6.09
N SER A 32 12.72 5.58 -4.87
CA SER A 32 12.25 6.64 -3.98
C SER A 32 13.28 7.74 -3.84
N LYS A 33 12.87 8.98 -4.16
CA LYS A 33 13.72 10.17 -4.00
C LYS A 33 14.05 10.44 -2.54
N ALA A 34 13.06 10.41 -1.65
CA ALA A 34 13.25 10.63 -0.21
C ALA A 34 14.25 9.66 0.45
N LEU A 35 14.32 8.42 -0.01
CA LEU A 35 15.18 7.38 0.58
C LEU A 35 16.45 7.11 -0.24
N SER A 36 16.63 7.80 -1.36
CA SER A 36 17.70 7.57 -2.34
C SER A 36 17.94 6.09 -2.65
N SER A 37 16.86 5.32 -2.80
CA SER A 37 16.95 3.86 -2.91
C SER A 37 15.76 3.25 -3.63
N GLU A 38 15.96 2.06 -4.19
CA GLU A 38 14.89 1.26 -4.77
C GLU A 38 14.04 0.61 -3.68
N ILE A 39 12.71 0.70 -3.86
CA ILE A 39 11.72 0.12 -2.97
C ILE A 39 11.20 -1.18 -3.59
N LYS A 40 11.51 -2.30 -2.96
CA LYS A 40 11.02 -3.61 -3.40
C LYS A 40 9.55 -3.76 -3.07
N ILE A 41 8.77 -4.13 -4.08
CA ILE A 41 7.35 -4.48 -3.93
C ILE A 41 7.26 -6.00 -3.76
N THR A 42 6.79 -6.45 -2.59
CA THR A 42 6.89 -7.86 -2.20
C THR A 42 5.53 -8.49 -1.95
N ARG A 43 5.46 -9.83 -2.00
CA ARG A 43 4.26 -10.56 -1.58
C ARG A 43 3.82 -10.21 -0.16
N SER A 44 4.78 -9.97 0.75
CA SER A 44 4.48 -9.58 2.13
C SER A 44 3.71 -8.25 2.24
N GLY A 45 4.01 -7.27 1.38
CA GLY A 45 3.27 -6.02 1.29
C GLY A 45 1.83 -6.24 0.83
N TRP A 46 1.62 -7.12 -0.16
CA TRP A 46 0.28 -7.52 -0.59
C TRP A 46 -0.52 -8.20 0.52
N ASP A 47 0.09 -9.17 1.21
CA ASP A 47 -0.57 -9.90 2.30
C ASP A 47 -0.98 -8.94 3.42
N HIS A 48 -0.12 -7.97 3.77
CA HIS A 48 -0.45 -6.96 4.77
C HIS A 48 -1.62 -6.05 4.34
N ILE A 49 -1.70 -5.68 3.06
CA ILE A 49 -2.82 -4.89 2.51
C ILE A 49 -4.12 -5.70 2.50
N SER A 50 -4.07 -6.94 2.00
CA SER A 50 -5.25 -7.75 1.69
C SER A 50 -5.79 -8.55 2.88
N LYS A 51 -4.94 -8.95 3.82
CA LYS A 51 -5.33 -9.80 4.97
C LYS A 51 -5.29 -9.03 6.30
N GLY A 52 -4.36 -8.09 6.46
CA GLY A 52 -4.12 -7.39 7.72
C GLY A 52 -2.87 -7.91 8.44
N SER A 53 -2.82 -7.81 9.76
CA SER A 53 -1.76 -8.44 10.56
C SER A 53 -2.13 -9.88 10.93
N LYS A 54 -1.15 -10.69 11.34
CA LYS A 54 -1.37 -12.06 11.82
C LYS A 54 -2.45 -12.14 12.92
N THR A 55 -2.54 -11.10 13.75
CA THR A 55 -3.44 -11.04 14.92
C THR A 55 -4.77 -10.35 14.66
N LYS A 56 -4.92 -9.60 13.55
CA LYS A 56 -6.16 -8.86 13.26
C LYS A 56 -6.46 -8.85 11.76
N ARG A 57 -7.53 -9.57 11.40
CA ARG A 57 -8.06 -9.55 10.03
C ARG A 57 -8.55 -8.15 9.68
N ARG A 58 -8.24 -7.72 8.46
CA ARG A 58 -8.66 -6.42 7.94
C ARG A 58 -10.14 -6.44 7.55
N ARG A 59 -10.90 -5.42 7.92
CA ARG A 59 -12.29 -5.23 7.49
C ARG A 59 -12.35 -5.01 5.97
N ILE A 60 -13.42 -5.48 5.31
CA ILE A 60 -13.60 -5.38 3.84
C ILE A 60 -13.43 -3.93 3.35
N GLN A 61 -14.07 -2.96 4.01
CA GLN A 61 -13.98 -1.56 3.63
C GLN A 61 -12.54 -1.01 3.68
N ASP A 62 -11.75 -1.40 4.68
CA ASP A 62 -10.35 -0.98 4.78
C ASP A 62 -9.49 -1.64 3.69
N LYS A 63 -9.78 -2.89 3.30
CA LYS A 63 -9.16 -3.52 2.12
C LYS A 63 -9.45 -2.72 0.85
N ILE A 64 -10.72 -2.39 0.59
CA ILE A 64 -11.15 -1.61 -0.58
C ILE A 64 -10.45 -0.26 -0.61
N ASN A 65 -10.41 0.45 0.53
CA ASN A 65 -9.74 1.74 0.63
C ASN A 65 -8.26 1.61 0.25
N ARG A 66 -7.56 0.58 0.73
CA ARG A 66 -6.13 0.36 0.42
C ARG A 66 -5.89 -0.06 -1.02
N TYR A 67 -6.78 -0.86 -1.60
CA TYR A 67 -6.73 -1.21 -3.02
C TYR A 67 -6.80 0.05 -3.90
N ASN A 68 -7.71 0.98 -3.58
CA ASN A 68 -7.83 2.25 -4.29
C ASN A 68 -6.59 3.15 -4.13
N LEU A 69 -5.85 2.98 -3.04
CA LEU A 69 -4.65 3.76 -2.75
C LEU A 69 -3.36 3.21 -3.39
N LEU A 70 -3.39 2.04 -4.06
CA LEU A 70 -2.16 1.44 -4.62
C LEU A 70 -1.48 2.33 -5.66
N LYS A 71 -2.25 2.95 -6.56
CA LYS A 71 -1.72 3.90 -7.55
C LYS A 71 -1.08 5.11 -6.87
N CYS A 72 -1.75 5.64 -5.84
CA CYS A 72 -1.20 6.71 -5.02
C CYS A 72 0.04 6.28 -4.25
N ALA A 73 0.11 5.03 -3.78
CA ALA A 73 1.28 4.53 -3.06
C ALA A 73 2.53 4.58 -3.96
N LYS A 74 2.41 4.10 -5.20
CA LYS A 74 3.50 4.18 -6.19
C LYS A 74 3.90 5.64 -6.46
N PHE A 75 2.92 6.53 -6.61
CA PHE A 75 3.17 7.97 -6.77
C PHE A 75 3.91 8.57 -5.57
N VAL A 76 3.43 8.33 -4.35
CA VAL A 76 4.05 8.80 -3.10
C VAL A 76 5.48 8.32 -2.99
N ILE A 77 5.74 7.04 -3.29
CA ILE A 77 7.11 6.49 -3.22
C ILE A 77 8.06 7.23 -4.15
N LYS A 78 7.63 7.49 -5.39
CA LYS A 78 8.46 8.15 -6.41
C LYS A 78 8.66 9.65 -6.16
N ASN A 79 7.69 10.32 -5.57
CA ASN A 79 7.67 11.79 -5.53
C ASN A 79 7.91 12.41 -4.16
N ALA A 80 7.68 11.68 -3.07
CA ALA A 80 7.97 12.18 -1.74
C ALA A 80 9.43 12.64 -1.66
N LYS A 81 9.63 13.88 -1.21
CA LYS A 81 10.96 14.48 -1.03
C LYS A 81 11.56 14.17 0.32
N THR A 82 10.72 13.93 1.33
CA THR A 82 11.14 13.68 2.71
C THR A 82 10.44 12.45 3.26
N PHE A 83 11.00 11.90 4.34
CA PHE A 83 10.39 10.84 5.12
C PHE A 83 10.49 11.15 6.61
N SER A 84 9.55 10.63 7.39
CA SER A 84 9.69 10.54 8.85
C SER A 84 9.93 9.08 9.23
N THR A 85 10.50 8.84 10.42
CA THR A 85 10.62 7.46 10.93
C THR A 85 9.70 7.24 12.13
N GLU A 86 9.24 6.01 12.31
CA GLU A 86 8.40 5.59 13.43
C GLU A 86 8.74 4.14 13.78
N THR A 87 9.03 3.85 15.05
CA THR A 87 9.30 2.48 15.51
C THR A 87 8.05 1.92 16.17
N ARG A 88 7.62 0.71 15.77
CA ARG A 88 6.50 0.01 16.40
C ARG A 88 6.90 -1.42 16.66
N ARG A 89 6.84 -1.86 17.93
CA ARG A 89 7.19 -3.23 18.34
C ARG A 89 8.52 -3.66 17.70
N GLU A 90 9.56 -2.84 17.93
CA GLU A 90 10.94 -3.02 17.43
C GLU A 90 11.12 -2.90 15.90
N VAL A 91 10.06 -2.78 15.13
CA VAL A 91 10.16 -2.57 13.68
C VAL A 91 10.19 -1.08 13.36
N LYS A 92 11.30 -0.62 12.77
CA LYS A 92 11.43 0.74 12.24
C LYS A 92 10.73 0.87 10.88
N TYR A 93 9.83 1.85 10.79
CA TYR A 93 9.14 2.23 9.57
C TYR A 93 9.63 3.58 9.04
N PHE A 94 9.77 3.66 7.73
CA PHE A 94 10.04 4.87 6.97
C PHE A 94 8.73 5.31 6.33
N ILE A 95 8.30 6.52 6.64
CA ILE A 95 6.98 7.01 6.31
C ILE A 95 7.10 8.12 5.28
N LEU A 96 6.54 7.85 4.10
CA LEU A 96 6.41 8.82 3.02
C LEU A 96 5.00 9.39 3.01
N ARG A 97 4.87 10.68 2.71
CA ARG A 97 3.58 11.36 2.62
C ARG A 97 3.54 12.21 1.38
N GLU A 98 2.45 12.13 0.64
CA GLU A 98 2.13 13.04 -0.46
C GLU A 98 0.61 13.22 -0.58
N ASN A 99 0.22 14.29 -1.25
CA ASN A 99 -1.18 14.50 -1.66
C ASN A 99 -1.43 13.79 -2.99
N CYS A 100 -2.50 13.01 -3.07
CA CYS A 100 -2.89 12.26 -4.27
C CYS A 100 -4.39 12.41 -4.54
N LYS A 101 -4.79 12.44 -5.82
CA LYS A 101 -6.19 12.38 -6.23
C LYS A 101 -6.70 10.94 -6.14
N VAL A 102 -7.63 10.69 -5.22
CA VAL A 102 -8.29 9.39 -4.99
C VAL A 102 -9.79 9.58 -5.23
N ASN A 103 -10.35 8.89 -6.22
CA ASN A 103 -11.78 8.99 -6.58
C ASN A 103 -12.23 10.46 -6.75
N GLY A 104 -11.45 11.24 -7.51
CA GLY A 104 -11.76 12.66 -7.78
C GLY A 104 -11.33 13.64 -6.68
N LYS A 105 -11.05 13.20 -5.46
CA LYS A 105 -10.73 14.07 -4.31
C LYS A 105 -9.25 14.03 -3.96
N VAL A 106 -8.65 15.18 -3.65
CA VAL A 106 -7.28 15.24 -3.12
C VAL A 106 -7.27 14.72 -1.68
N ARG A 107 -6.39 13.77 -1.38
CA ARG A 107 -6.23 13.15 -0.07
C ARG A 107 -4.75 13.07 0.29
N SER A 108 -4.44 13.33 1.56
CA SER A 108 -3.12 13.03 2.11
C SER A 108 -2.98 11.52 2.30
N VAL A 109 -1.95 10.94 1.68
CA VAL A 109 -1.69 9.50 1.69
C VAL A 109 -0.36 9.23 2.39
N LYS A 110 -0.39 8.30 3.37
CA LYS A 110 0.77 7.80 4.10
C LYS A 110 1.17 6.45 3.53
N VAL A 111 2.41 6.31 3.08
CA VAL A 111 3.04 5.02 2.72
C VAL A 111 4.01 4.62 3.81
N LEU A 112 3.95 3.35 4.22
CA LEU A 112 4.91 2.76 5.15
C LEU A 112 5.85 1.85 4.37
N ILE A 113 7.14 2.09 4.56
CA ILE A 113 8.24 1.28 4.10
C ILE A 113 8.94 0.72 5.33
N LYS A 114 9.49 -0.49 5.23
CA LYS A 114 10.38 -1.06 6.26
C LYS A 114 11.60 -1.67 5.60
N LYS A 115 12.62 -2.03 6.37
CA LYS A 115 13.72 -2.86 5.84
C LYS A 115 13.37 -4.34 5.99
N ASP A 116 13.80 -5.15 5.02
CA ASP A 116 13.87 -6.60 5.18
C ASP A 116 15.15 -7.00 5.95
N LEU A 117 15.32 -8.30 6.22
CA LEU A 117 16.49 -8.83 6.93
C LEU A 117 17.82 -8.57 6.21
N LYS A 118 17.78 -8.32 4.90
CA LYS A 118 18.95 -7.99 4.07
C LYS A 118 19.17 -6.47 3.97
N GLY A 119 18.42 -5.67 4.72
CA GLY A 119 18.51 -4.22 4.72
C GLY A 119 17.83 -3.51 3.54
N ASN A 120 17.15 -4.24 2.64
CA ASN A 120 16.46 -3.63 1.50
C ASN A 120 15.19 -2.92 1.95
N TYR A 121 14.92 -1.75 1.39
CA TYR A 121 13.63 -1.09 1.60
C TYR A 121 12.52 -1.84 0.88
N ILE A 122 11.46 -2.17 1.61
CA ILE A 122 10.28 -2.86 1.10
C ILE A 122 9.03 -2.05 1.38
N PHE A 123 8.16 -1.98 0.38
CA PHE A 123 6.82 -1.43 0.57
C PHE A 123 6.01 -2.34 1.49
N TYR A 124 5.46 -1.78 2.57
CA TYR A 124 4.73 -2.53 3.58
C TYR A 124 3.23 -2.22 3.59
N SER A 125 2.84 -0.96 3.45
CA SER A 125 1.46 -0.52 3.66
C SER A 125 1.19 0.85 3.05
N VAL A 126 -0.08 1.12 2.76
CA VAL A 126 -0.58 2.46 2.40
C VAL A 126 -1.86 2.76 3.16
N MET A 127 -2.05 4.00 3.59
CA MET A 127 -3.26 4.44 4.28
C MET A 127 -3.56 5.91 4.02
N LYS A 128 -4.83 6.28 4.13
CA LYS A 128 -5.24 7.69 4.18
C LYS A 128 -4.84 8.27 5.54
N LYS A 129 -4.36 9.52 5.56
CA LYS A 129 -4.18 10.30 6.80
C LYS A 129 -5.49 10.94 7.21
#